data_AF-A0A7W9IJ83-F1
#
_entry.id   AF-A0A7W9IJ83-F1
#
_cell.length_a   1.000
_cell.length_b   1.000
_cell.length_c   1.000
_cell.angle_alpha   90.00
_cell.angle_beta   90.00
_cell.angle_gamma   90.00
#
_symmetry.space_group_name_H-M   'P 1'
#
loop_
_entity.id
_entity.type
_entity.pdbx_description
1 polymer ?
#
loop_
_entity_poly.entity_id
_entity_poly.type
_entity_poly.pdbx_seq_one_letter_code
_entity_poly.pdbx_strand_id
1 'polypeptide(L)'
;MGVTDFLSARRLRTGHALLLGYRPDPALLLETVRRCSPVARADRKGIRVTRKMRLRGPIDITPAIESRAGLPTGWRTAYVLEETGRDIGGPYCAPWNVVEGLARLLNGAAHPEPGPRDALASVVGCREEMSPDRLVELLAGVIPDLRVHEWADDETLVFRNGTSPIRVLAIRYHSEREGRTNIEYEMDVEDPASRTPDLFMTGELAARLIAGETGGVAQDRDGFRLPDRDTPPHTPDL
;
A
#
# COMPACT_ATOMS: atom_id res chain seq x y z
N MET A 1 -15.90 -30.46 -15.69
CA MET A 1 -15.69 -29.16 -15.00
C MET A 1 -15.21 -29.46 -13.59
N GLY A 2 -14.03 -28.98 -13.20
CA GLY A 2 -13.34 -29.47 -12.00
C GLY A 2 -13.76 -28.76 -10.71
N VAL A 3 -13.74 -29.49 -9.58
CA VAL A 3 -13.88 -28.92 -8.23
C VAL A 3 -12.85 -27.81 -7.97
N THR A 4 -11.68 -27.91 -8.61
CA THR A 4 -10.60 -26.92 -8.55
C THR A 4 -11.01 -25.54 -9.07
N ASP A 5 -11.73 -25.47 -10.20
CA ASP A 5 -12.14 -24.18 -10.79
C ASP A 5 -13.13 -23.44 -9.89
N PHE A 6 -14.02 -24.19 -9.25
CA PHE A 6 -14.98 -23.63 -8.30
C PHE A 6 -14.28 -23.03 -7.07
N LEU A 7 -13.29 -23.73 -6.51
CA LEU A 7 -12.52 -23.23 -5.37
C LEU A 7 -11.67 -22.02 -5.74
N SER A 8 -11.04 -22.03 -6.91
CA SER A 8 -10.28 -20.89 -7.45
C SER A 8 -11.17 -19.67 -7.65
N ALA A 9 -12.33 -19.83 -8.29
CA ALA A 9 -13.27 -18.73 -8.49
C ALA A 9 -13.79 -18.15 -7.17
N ARG A 10 -14.09 -19.00 -6.18
CA ARG A 10 -14.48 -18.54 -4.84
C ARG A 10 -13.39 -17.69 -4.19
N ARG A 11 -12.13 -18.13 -4.27
CA ARG A 11 -10.98 -17.41 -3.69
C ARG A 11 -10.77 -16.05 -4.34
N LEU A 12 -10.88 -15.99 -5.67
CA LEU A 12 -10.71 -14.75 -6.43
C LEU A 12 -11.81 -13.75 -6.13
N ARG A 13 -13.06 -14.21 -5.98
CA ARG A 13 -14.20 -13.36 -5.64
C ARG A 13 -14.13 -12.75 -4.24
N THR A 14 -13.60 -13.48 -3.27
CA THR A 14 -13.64 -13.07 -1.85
C THR A 14 -12.31 -12.55 -1.30
N GLY A 15 -11.22 -12.76 -2.03
CA GLY A 15 -9.87 -12.41 -1.59
C GLY A 15 -9.29 -11.26 -2.42
N HIS A 16 -8.25 -10.62 -1.88
CA HIS A 16 -7.50 -9.62 -2.62
C HIS A 16 -6.67 -10.29 -3.70
N ALA A 17 -7.04 -10.09 -4.96
CA ALA A 17 -6.48 -10.78 -6.10
C ALA A 17 -5.68 -9.83 -7.00
N LEU A 18 -4.47 -10.23 -7.34
CA LEU A 18 -3.66 -9.66 -8.40
C LEU A 18 -3.98 -10.37 -9.70
N LEU A 19 -4.46 -9.66 -10.71
CA LEU A 19 -4.76 -10.14 -12.05
C LEU A 19 -3.68 -9.68 -13.03
N LEU A 20 -3.15 -10.60 -13.83
CA LEU A 20 -2.09 -10.34 -14.81
C LEU A 20 -2.48 -10.87 -16.20
N GLY A 21 -2.23 -10.05 -17.22
CA GLY A 21 -2.51 -10.40 -18.63
C GLY A 21 -1.54 -11.45 -19.17
N TYR A 22 -0.53 -11.82 -18.38
CA TYR A 22 0.52 -12.76 -18.68
C TYR A 22 0.87 -13.56 -17.42
N ARG A 23 1.63 -14.65 -17.60
CA ARG A 23 2.20 -15.42 -16.50
C ARG A 23 3.62 -14.90 -16.24
N PRO A 24 3.87 -14.19 -15.13
CA PRO A 24 5.19 -13.63 -14.87
C PRO A 24 6.20 -14.75 -14.59
N ASP A 25 7.47 -14.47 -14.89
CA ASP A 25 8.57 -15.30 -14.42
C ASP A 25 8.56 -15.33 -12.86
N PRO A 26 8.63 -16.51 -12.21
CA PRO A 26 8.59 -16.59 -10.76
C PRO A 26 9.68 -15.81 -10.03
N ALA A 27 10.88 -15.66 -10.62
CA ALA A 27 11.96 -14.88 -10.00
C ALA A 27 11.65 -13.38 -10.07
N LEU A 28 11.22 -12.88 -11.23
CA LEU A 28 10.76 -11.49 -11.39
C LEU A 28 9.61 -11.14 -10.43
N LEU A 29 8.62 -12.04 -10.29
CA LEU A 29 7.51 -11.83 -9.36
C LEU A 29 8.02 -11.73 -7.91
N LEU A 30 8.95 -12.60 -7.50
CA LEU A 30 9.52 -12.56 -6.16
C LEU A 30 10.30 -11.27 -5.90
N GLU A 31 11.13 -10.83 -6.84
CA GLU A 31 11.87 -9.56 -6.71
C GLU A 31 10.91 -8.37 -6.63
N THR A 32 9.82 -8.39 -7.40
CA THR A 32 8.79 -7.35 -7.31
C THR A 32 8.10 -7.35 -5.95
N VAL A 33 7.76 -8.52 -5.39
CA VAL A 33 7.21 -8.63 -4.03
C VAL A 33 8.21 -8.16 -2.97
N ARG A 34 9.51 -8.34 -3.19
CA ARG A 34 10.55 -7.85 -2.27
C ARG A 34 10.62 -6.34 -2.17
N ARG A 35 10.16 -5.62 -3.21
CA ARG A 35 10.03 -4.16 -3.18
C ARG A 35 8.96 -3.70 -2.18
N CYS A 36 7.88 -4.45 -1.98
CA CYS A 36 6.91 -4.18 -0.92
C CYS A 36 7.29 -4.80 0.43
N SER A 37 7.94 -5.97 0.43
CA SER A 37 8.37 -6.65 1.66
C SER A 37 9.75 -7.29 1.49
N PRO A 38 10.82 -6.70 2.04
CA PRO A 38 12.19 -7.22 1.90
C PRO A 38 12.38 -8.65 2.43
N VAL A 39 11.51 -9.10 3.33
CA VAL A 39 11.54 -10.46 3.91
C VAL A 39 10.80 -11.49 3.05
N ALA A 40 10.30 -11.10 1.89
CA ALA A 40 9.54 -11.98 1.01
C ALA A 40 10.42 -13.11 0.45
N ARG A 41 9.81 -14.30 0.37
CA ARG A 41 10.48 -15.53 -0.07
C ARG A 41 9.52 -16.48 -0.76
N ALA A 42 10.06 -17.32 -1.64
CA ALA A 42 9.32 -18.44 -2.21
C ALA A 42 8.75 -19.36 -1.12
N ASP A 43 7.56 -19.89 -1.35
CA ASP A 43 6.85 -20.83 -0.50
C ASP A 43 6.19 -21.92 -1.37
N ARG A 44 5.91 -23.09 -0.81
CA ARG A 44 5.35 -24.23 -1.57
C ARG A 44 4.02 -23.89 -2.27
N LYS A 45 3.29 -22.89 -1.77
CA LYS A 45 1.97 -22.49 -2.27
C LYS A 45 1.98 -21.11 -2.96
N GLY A 46 3.14 -20.54 -3.27
CA GLY A 46 3.27 -19.22 -3.89
C GLY A 46 4.44 -18.43 -3.29
N ILE A 47 4.22 -17.16 -2.97
CA ILE A 47 5.22 -16.29 -2.35
C ILE A 47 4.74 -15.91 -0.96
N ARG A 48 5.59 -16.12 0.04
CA ARG A 48 5.36 -15.56 1.36
C ARG A 48 5.80 -14.10 1.33
N VAL A 49 4.84 -13.18 1.47
CA VAL A 49 5.11 -11.74 1.46
C VAL A 49 5.66 -11.32 2.81
N THR A 50 4.95 -11.65 3.89
CA THR A 50 5.37 -11.41 5.27
C THR A 50 5.17 -12.67 6.10
N ARG A 51 5.44 -12.63 7.42
CA ARG A 51 5.07 -13.74 8.31
C ARG A 51 3.55 -13.94 8.38
N LYS A 52 2.76 -12.89 8.15
CA LYS A 52 1.30 -12.88 8.19
C LYS A 52 0.66 -13.13 6.82
N MET A 53 1.33 -12.83 5.71
CA MET A 53 0.70 -12.84 4.38
C MET A 53 1.38 -13.76 3.38
N ARG A 54 0.58 -14.38 2.52
CA ARG A 54 1.04 -15.19 1.39
C ARG A 54 0.30 -14.80 0.12
N LEU A 55 1.05 -14.49 -0.93
CA LEU A 55 0.55 -14.37 -2.28
C LEU A 55 0.47 -15.78 -2.90
N ARG A 56 -0.73 -16.34 -3.00
CA ARG A 56 -0.98 -17.70 -3.46
C ARG A 56 -1.30 -17.73 -4.95
N GLY A 57 -0.62 -18.61 -5.68
CA GLY A 57 -0.80 -18.78 -7.12
C GLY A 57 0.38 -19.53 -7.73
N PRO A 58 0.51 -19.52 -9.08
CA PRO A 58 -0.42 -18.90 -10.03
C PRO A 58 -1.76 -19.66 -10.10
N ILE A 59 -2.83 -18.93 -10.41
CA ILE A 59 -4.14 -19.48 -10.79
C ILE A 59 -4.36 -19.11 -12.25
N ASP A 60 -4.47 -20.10 -13.13
CA ASP A 60 -4.80 -19.86 -14.53
C ASP A 60 -6.28 -19.46 -14.64
N ILE A 61 -6.55 -18.29 -15.24
CA ILE A 61 -7.90 -17.74 -15.38
C ILE A 61 -8.52 -18.34 -16.65
N THR A 62 -9.54 -19.17 -16.46
CA THR A 62 -10.38 -19.69 -17.55
C THR A 62 -11.66 -18.86 -17.66
N PRO A 63 -12.37 -18.87 -18.80
CA PRO A 63 -13.66 -18.18 -18.93
C PRO A 63 -14.68 -18.59 -17.85
N ALA A 64 -14.64 -19.86 -17.41
CA ALA A 64 -15.50 -20.35 -16.34
C ALA A 64 -15.12 -19.77 -14.96
N ILE A 65 -13.83 -19.56 -14.70
CA ILE A 65 -13.35 -18.90 -13.47
C ILE A 65 -13.68 -17.40 -13.53
N GLU A 66 -13.39 -16.74 -14.65
CA GLU A 66 -13.65 -15.32 -14.91
C GLU A 66 -15.12 -14.96 -14.62
N SER A 67 -16.05 -15.68 -15.27
CA SER A 67 -17.49 -15.47 -15.09
C SER A 67 -17.97 -15.74 -13.65
N ARG A 68 -17.46 -16.80 -13.00
CA ARG A 68 -17.88 -17.16 -11.63
C ARG A 68 -17.31 -16.26 -10.55
N ALA A 69 -16.11 -15.74 -10.77
CA ALA A 69 -15.46 -14.83 -9.84
C ALA A 69 -15.88 -13.37 -10.05
N GLY A 70 -16.53 -13.04 -11.17
CA GLY A 70 -16.90 -11.67 -11.51
C GLY A 70 -15.69 -10.82 -11.87
N LEU A 71 -14.69 -11.44 -12.52
CA LEU A 71 -13.46 -10.74 -12.93
C LEU A 71 -13.72 -9.92 -14.20
N PRO A 72 -12.97 -8.83 -14.42
CA PRO A 72 -12.92 -8.18 -15.72
C PRO A 72 -12.42 -9.17 -16.79
N THR A 73 -12.81 -8.97 -18.04
CA THR A 73 -12.37 -9.84 -19.14
C THR A 73 -10.91 -9.58 -19.52
N GLY A 74 -10.18 -10.62 -19.93
CA GLY A 74 -8.89 -10.48 -20.61
C GLY A 74 -7.65 -10.74 -19.75
N TRP A 75 -7.84 -11.21 -18.51
CA TRP A 75 -6.75 -11.60 -17.62
C TRP A 75 -6.41 -13.09 -17.81
N ARG A 76 -5.12 -13.46 -17.71
CA ARG A 76 -4.66 -14.85 -17.92
C ARG A 76 -4.27 -15.56 -16.64
N THR A 77 -3.71 -14.83 -15.67
CA THR A 77 -3.20 -15.41 -14.44
C THR A 77 -3.63 -14.54 -13.27
N ALA A 78 -3.97 -15.18 -12.15
CA ALA A 78 -4.24 -14.51 -10.90
C ALA A 78 -3.39 -15.04 -9.74
N TYR A 79 -3.20 -14.19 -8.75
CA TYR A 79 -2.65 -14.54 -7.45
C TYR A 79 -3.55 -13.97 -6.37
N VAL A 80 -3.81 -14.72 -5.30
CA VAL A 80 -4.66 -14.27 -4.18
C VAL A 80 -3.79 -14.05 -2.97
N LEU A 81 -3.83 -12.86 -2.39
CA LEU A 81 -3.20 -12.58 -1.12
C LEU A 81 -4.06 -13.16 0.02
N GLU A 82 -3.51 -14.13 0.73
CA GLU A 82 -4.13 -14.79 1.88
C GLU A 82 -3.42 -14.36 3.16
N GLU A 83 -4.21 -14.04 4.20
CA GLU A 83 -3.70 -13.98 5.56
C GLU A 83 -3.49 -15.41 6.11
N THR A 84 -2.35 -15.63 6.75
CA THR A 84 -1.92 -16.96 7.20
C THR A 84 -2.31 -17.28 8.64
N GLY A 85 -3.10 -16.41 9.28
CA GLY A 85 -3.67 -16.61 10.62
C GLY A 85 -2.65 -16.71 11.75
N ARG A 86 -1.37 -16.37 11.51
CA ARG A 86 -0.33 -16.37 12.54
C ARG A 86 -0.12 -14.96 13.04
N ASP A 87 -0.53 -14.72 14.27
CA ASP A 87 -0.49 -13.40 14.90
C ASP A 87 0.88 -13.07 15.49
N ILE A 88 1.89 -13.08 14.63
CA ILE A 88 3.28 -12.85 15.03
C ILE A 88 3.81 -11.70 14.20
N GLY A 89 4.10 -10.57 14.84
CA GLY A 89 5.41 -9.98 14.55
C GLY A 89 5.66 -9.30 13.19
N GLY A 90 5.37 -8.01 13.00
CA GLY A 90 5.96 -7.19 11.91
C GLY A 90 5.13 -5.96 11.52
N PRO A 91 5.69 -5.01 10.73
CA PRO A 91 4.92 -3.91 10.15
C PRO A 91 3.81 -4.51 9.29
N TYR A 92 2.57 -4.19 9.63
CA TYR A 92 1.39 -4.67 8.91
C TYR A 92 1.23 -3.79 7.66
N CYS A 93 1.54 -4.33 6.48
CA CYS A 93 1.05 -3.74 5.24
C CYS A 93 -0.39 -4.22 5.06
N ALA A 94 -1.37 -3.34 4.89
CA ALA A 94 -2.74 -3.78 4.63
C ALA A 94 -2.78 -4.73 3.40
N PRO A 95 -3.52 -5.85 3.44
CA PRO A 95 -3.53 -6.82 2.35
C PRO A 95 -3.84 -6.20 0.98
N TRP A 96 -4.73 -5.21 0.98
CA TRP A 96 -5.11 -4.46 -0.21
C TRP A 96 -3.92 -3.73 -0.85
N ASN A 97 -3.17 -2.96 -0.05
CA ASN A 97 -2.01 -2.16 -0.48
C ASN A 97 -1.02 -3.01 -1.27
N VAL A 98 -0.69 -4.17 -0.71
CA VAL A 98 0.22 -5.12 -1.35
C VAL A 98 -0.29 -5.52 -2.74
N VAL A 99 -1.57 -5.83 -2.89
CA VAL A 99 -2.15 -6.25 -4.18
C VAL A 99 -2.20 -5.10 -5.18
N GLU A 100 -2.58 -3.90 -4.74
CA GLU A 100 -2.71 -2.72 -5.60
C GLU A 100 -1.38 -2.30 -6.22
N GLY A 101 -0.33 -2.08 -5.42
CA GLY A 101 0.93 -1.67 -6.03
C GLY A 101 1.67 -2.83 -6.70
N LEU A 102 1.38 -4.10 -6.38
CA LEU A 102 1.84 -5.23 -7.21
C LEU A 102 1.19 -5.17 -8.59
N ALA A 103 -0.11 -4.85 -8.66
CA ALA A 103 -0.80 -4.65 -9.92
C ALA A 103 -0.17 -3.49 -10.71
N ARG A 104 0.11 -2.35 -10.06
CA ARG A 104 0.79 -1.22 -10.70
C ARG A 104 2.17 -1.59 -11.24
N LEU A 105 3.02 -2.24 -10.44
CA LEU A 105 4.39 -2.59 -10.84
C LEU A 105 4.46 -3.67 -11.93
N LEU A 106 3.45 -4.53 -12.01
CA LEU A 106 3.39 -5.65 -12.97
C LEU A 106 2.42 -5.38 -14.13
N ASN A 107 1.97 -4.13 -14.30
CA ASN A 107 0.99 -3.76 -15.33
C ASN A 107 -0.26 -4.68 -15.34
N GLY A 108 -0.76 -4.94 -14.13
CA GLY A 108 -1.91 -5.78 -13.81
C GLY A 108 -3.10 -4.99 -13.28
N ALA A 109 -4.05 -5.71 -12.69
CA ALA A 109 -5.16 -5.12 -11.94
C ALA A 109 -5.35 -5.80 -10.57
N ALA A 110 -5.88 -5.04 -9.62
CA ALA A 110 -6.31 -5.57 -8.33
C ALA A 110 -7.82 -5.89 -8.38
N HIS A 111 -8.25 -6.95 -7.70
CA HIS A 111 -9.64 -7.38 -7.64
C HIS A 111 -10.05 -7.81 -6.22
N PRO A 112 -11.26 -7.47 -5.74
CA PRO A 112 -12.20 -6.53 -6.36
C PRO A 112 -11.57 -5.15 -6.50
N GLU A 113 -11.95 -4.37 -7.53
CA GLU A 113 -11.48 -2.99 -7.66
C GLU A 113 -11.91 -2.23 -6.41
N PRO A 114 -10.99 -1.55 -5.71
CA PRO A 114 -11.34 -0.89 -4.48
C PRO A 114 -12.17 0.35 -4.81
N GLY A 115 -12.93 0.85 -3.84
CA GLY A 115 -13.27 2.26 -3.87
C GLY A 115 -11.98 3.10 -3.93
N PRO A 116 -11.99 4.28 -4.55
CA PRO A 116 -10.79 5.13 -4.63
C PRO A 116 -10.23 5.42 -3.23
N ARG A 117 -8.95 5.13 -2.98
CA ARG A 117 -8.25 5.47 -1.71
C ARG A 117 -7.87 6.94 -1.65
N ASP A 118 -8.26 7.65 -0.60
CA ASP A 118 -8.02 9.11 -0.48
C ASP A 118 -6.57 9.47 -0.20
N ALA A 119 -5.79 8.51 0.31
CA ALA A 119 -4.37 8.66 0.56
C ALA A 119 -3.55 8.91 -0.72
N LEU A 120 -2.69 9.91 -0.66
CA LEU A 120 -1.62 10.20 -1.61
C LEU A 120 -0.33 9.46 -1.23
N ALA A 121 -0.01 9.40 0.07
CA ALA A 121 1.18 8.74 0.63
C ALA A 121 1.01 8.58 2.15
N SER A 122 1.88 7.81 2.79
CA SER A 122 1.88 7.65 4.26
C SER A 122 3.27 7.43 4.84
N VAL A 123 3.38 7.52 6.16
CA VAL A 123 4.58 7.20 6.94
C VAL A 123 4.18 6.29 8.09
N VAL A 124 4.81 5.11 8.14
CA VAL A 124 4.53 4.09 9.15
C VAL A 124 5.77 3.78 9.99
N GLY A 125 5.54 3.24 11.19
CA GLY A 125 6.63 2.78 12.05
C GLY A 125 7.55 3.89 12.55
N CYS A 126 7.01 5.10 12.77
CA CYS A 126 7.75 6.21 13.35
C CYS A 126 8.34 5.83 14.71
N ARG A 127 9.60 6.21 14.93
CA ARG A 127 10.32 5.97 16.19
C ARG A 127 10.14 7.14 17.16
N GLU A 128 9.98 8.34 16.61
CA GLU A 128 9.85 9.58 17.35
C GLU A 128 8.54 10.27 16.99
N GLU A 129 7.89 10.85 18.00
CA GLU A 129 6.72 11.71 17.81
C GLU A 129 7.19 13.12 17.42
N MET A 130 6.60 13.67 16.37
CA MET A 130 6.88 15.05 15.94
C MET A 130 5.84 15.98 16.56
N SER A 131 6.28 17.12 17.09
CA SER A 131 5.33 18.14 17.54
C SER A 131 4.58 18.76 16.36
N PRO A 132 3.32 19.23 16.55
CA PRO A 132 2.57 19.88 15.49
C PRO A 132 3.30 21.05 14.84
N ASP A 133 3.97 21.90 15.62
CA ASP A 133 4.72 23.05 15.11
C ASP A 133 5.91 22.61 14.25
N ARG A 134 6.60 21.53 14.65
CA ARG A 134 7.71 20.98 13.87
C ARG A 134 7.23 20.38 12.56
N LEU A 135 6.07 19.72 12.54
CA LEU A 135 5.46 19.21 11.32
C LEU A 135 5.11 20.35 10.34
N VAL A 136 4.52 21.43 10.85
CA VAL A 136 4.21 22.63 10.06
C VAL A 136 5.47 23.25 9.48
N GLU A 137 6.52 23.44 10.30
CA GLU A 137 7.80 23.98 9.86
C GLU A 137 8.45 23.09 8.78
N LEU A 138 8.49 21.78 9.01
CA LEU A 138 9.09 20.81 8.11
C LEU A 138 8.42 20.80 6.72
N LEU A 139 7.10 20.95 6.70
CA LEU A 139 6.31 20.88 5.48
C LEU A 139 6.06 22.23 4.81
N ALA A 140 6.48 23.35 5.41
CA ALA A 140 6.23 24.69 4.88
C ALA A 140 6.73 24.90 3.43
N GLY A 141 7.81 24.21 3.04
CA GLY A 141 8.35 24.28 1.67
C GLY A 141 7.61 23.42 0.63
N VAL A 142 6.70 22.54 1.07
CA VAL A 142 6.01 21.55 0.20
C VAL A 142 4.50 21.77 0.23
N ILE A 143 3.95 22.05 1.42
CA ILE A 143 2.55 22.42 1.65
C ILE A 143 2.58 23.75 2.41
N PRO A 144 2.65 24.90 1.70
CA PRO A 144 2.70 26.20 2.36
C PRO A 144 1.44 26.45 3.18
N ASP A 145 1.55 27.28 4.22
CA ASP A 145 0.43 27.68 5.09
C ASP A 145 -0.33 26.51 5.77
N LEU A 146 0.30 25.33 5.83
CA LEU A 146 -0.21 24.19 6.59
C LEU A 146 -0.33 24.58 8.06
N ARG A 147 -1.47 24.27 8.67
CA ARG A 147 -1.74 24.58 10.07
C ARG A 147 -2.56 23.48 10.70
N VAL A 148 -2.43 23.35 12.01
CA VAL A 148 -3.35 22.54 12.82
C VAL A 148 -4.76 23.06 12.58
N HIS A 149 -5.67 22.17 12.18
CA HIS A 149 -7.06 22.52 11.90
C HIS A 149 -7.99 22.05 13.02
N GLU A 150 -8.02 20.74 13.25
CA GLU A 150 -8.94 20.10 14.19
C GLU A 150 -8.40 18.74 14.65
N TRP A 151 -8.98 18.22 15.73
CA TRP A 151 -8.94 16.80 16.04
C TRP A 151 -10.17 16.16 15.39
N ALA A 152 -9.96 15.19 14.51
CA ALA A 152 -11.06 14.44 13.90
C ALA A 152 -11.69 13.47 14.91
N ASP A 153 -10.85 12.92 15.79
CA ASP A 153 -11.22 12.07 16.93
C ASP A 153 -10.11 12.17 18.01
N ASP A 154 -10.18 11.33 19.05
CA ASP A 154 -9.21 11.33 20.16
C ASP A 154 -7.78 10.92 19.74
N GLU A 155 -7.63 10.34 18.55
CA GLU A 155 -6.40 9.73 18.04
C GLU A 155 -5.82 10.47 16.83
N THR A 156 -6.63 11.25 16.11
CA THR A 156 -6.28 11.82 14.80
C THR A 156 -6.29 13.34 14.81
N LEU A 157 -5.11 13.93 14.64
CA LEU A 157 -4.95 15.38 14.45
C LEU A 157 -4.84 15.71 12.96
N VAL A 158 -5.68 16.64 12.49
CA VAL A 158 -5.78 17.05 11.09
C VAL A 158 -5.08 18.39 10.87
N PHE A 159 -4.21 18.44 9.88
CA PHE A 159 -3.55 19.64 9.39
C PHE A 159 -4.09 19.97 8.00
N ARG A 160 -4.42 21.25 7.78
CA ARG A 160 -4.94 21.74 6.50
C ARG A 160 -4.28 23.04 6.10
N ASN A 161 -4.27 23.29 4.80
CA ASN A 161 -4.06 24.60 4.21
C ASN A 161 -5.43 25.05 3.63
N GLY A 162 -5.73 26.36 3.67
CA GLY A 162 -6.94 26.91 3.04
C GLY A 162 -6.93 26.96 1.50
N THR A 163 -5.82 26.65 0.84
CA THR A 163 -5.61 26.74 -0.62
C THR A 163 -5.13 25.42 -1.25
N SER A 164 -4.54 24.51 -0.48
CA SER A 164 -4.13 23.18 -0.96
C SER A 164 -5.21 22.15 -0.65
N PRO A 165 -5.57 21.26 -1.59
CA PRO A 165 -6.52 20.17 -1.33
C PRO A 165 -5.92 19.05 -0.45
N ILE A 166 -4.61 19.10 -0.16
CA ILE A 166 -3.92 18.11 0.65
C ILE A 166 -4.18 18.34 2.13
N ARG A 167 -4.57 17.29 2.85
CA ARG A 167 -4.55 17.26 4.31
C ARG A 167 -3.42 16.35 4.78
N VAL A 168 -2.91 16.65 5.97
CA VAL A 168 -1.98 15.76 6.67
C VAL A 168 -2.65 15.29 7.94
N LEU A 169 -2.71 13.98 8.14
CA LEU A 169 -3.28 13.33 9.31
C LEU A 169 -2.13 12.81 10.16
N ALA A 170 -2.10 13.16 11.45
CA ALA A 170 -1.23 12.54 12.43
C ALA A 170 -2.08 11.61 13.31
N ILE A 171 -1.92 10.30 13.12
CA ILE A 171 -2.78 9.26 13.68
C ILE A 171 -2.00 8.57 14.81
N ARG A 172 -2.50 8.67 16.04
CA ARG A 172 -1.93 8.08 17.24
C ARG A 172 -2.73 6.86 17.65
N TYR A 173 -2.07 5.73 17.81
CA TYR A 173 -2.76 4.53 18.29
C TYR A 173 -1.90 3.76 19.29
N HIS A 174 -2.54 3.08 20.22
CA HIS A 174 -1.85 2.24 21.19
C HIS A 174 -1.55 0.86 20.58
N SER A 175 -0.28 0.50 20.49
CA SER A 175 0.11 -0.86 20.07
C SER A 175 0.21 -1.75 21.30
N GLU A 176 -0.79 -2.58 21.54
CA GLU A 176 -0.79 -3.58 22.63
C GLU A 176 0.47 -4.48 22.58
N ARG A 177 0.95 -4.76 21.38
CA ARG A 177 2.11 -5.63 21.16
C ARG A 177 3.44 -4.98 21.50
N GLU A 178 3.54 -3.67 21.35
CA GLU A 178 4.77 -2.91 21.68
C GLU A 178 4.65 -2.20 23.04
N GLY A 179 3.47 -2.21 23.66
CA GLY A 179 3.19 -1.54 24.92
C GLY A 179 3.41 -0.02 24.86
N ARG A 180 3.35 0.57 23.66
CA ARG A 180 3.62 1.99 23.42
C ARG A 180 2.64 2.60 22.43
N THR A 181 2.45 3.91 22.55
CA THR A 181 1.76 4.71 21.54
C THR A 181 2.65 4.81 20.31
N ASN A 182 2.08 4.46 19.16
CA ASN A 182 2.69 4.66 17.85
C ASN A 182 2.00 5.84 17.17
N ILE A 183 2.74 6.45 16.24
CA ILE A 183 2.24 7.51 15.38
C ILE A 183 2.47 7.14 13.92
N GLU A 184 1.46 7.40 13.10
CA GLU A 184 1.52 7.30 11.65
C GLU A 184 1.09 8.63 11.05
N TYR A 185 1.59 8.91 9.85
CA TYR A 185 1.21 10.10 9.11
C TYR A 185 0.60 9.68 7.78
N GLU A 186 -0.51 10.29 7.42
CA GLU A 186 -1.15 10.09 6.11
C GLU A 186 -1.33 11.44 5.42
N MET A 187 -1.00 11.49 4.13
CA MET A 187 -1.33 12.62 3.28
C MET A 187 -2.48 12.18 2.40
N ASP A 188 -3.58 12.91 2.42
CA ASP A 188 -4.77 12.60 1.61
C ASP A 188 -5.32 13.84 0.91
N VAL A 189 -6.37 13.67 0.10
CA VAL A 189 -7.13 14.76 -0.49
C VAL A 189 -8.56 14.77 0.03
N GLU A 190 -9.11 15.95 0.28
CA GLU A 190 -10.51 16.10 0.72
C GLU A 190 -11.53 15.71 -0.37
N ASP A 191 -11.19 15.98 -1.64
CA ASP A 191 -11.97 15.53 -2.79
C ASP A 191 -11.16 14.51 -3.62
N PRO A 192 -11.58 13.23 -3.67
CA PRO A 192 -10.96 12.19 -4.49
C PRO A 192 -10.85 12.54 -5.97
N ALA A 193 -11.77 13.34 -6.50
CA ALA A 193 -11.79 13.76 -7.90
C ALA A 193 -10.73 14.81 -8.23
N SER A 194 -10.18 15.49 -7.21
CA SER A 194 -9.15 16.53 -7.37
C SER A 194 -7.74 15.97 -7.59
N ARG A 195 -7.55 14.64 -7.54
CA ARG A 195 -6.23 14.00 -7.63
C ARG A 195 -5.55 14.30 -8.96
N THR A 196 -4.35 14.83 -8.89
CA THR A 196 -3.46 15.03 -10.03
C THR A 196 -2.09 14.38 -9.76
N PRO A 197 -1.29 14.09 -10.81
CA PRO A 197 0.09 13.64 -10.64
C PRO A 197 0.93 14.54 -9.72
N ASP A 198 0.71 15.85 -9.76
CA ASP A 198 1.41 16.80 -8.90
C ASP A 198 1.07 16.61 -7.42
N LEU A 199 -0.20 16.32 -7.09
CA LEU A 199 -0.59 16.03 -5.71
C LEU A 199 0.05 14.74 -5.20
N PHE A 200 0.19 13.71 -6.04
CA PHE A 200 0.93 12.50 -5.66
C PHE A 200 2.39 12.81 -5.37
N MET A 201 3.07 13.58 -6.23
CA MET A 201 4.46 13.97 -6.00
C MET A 201 4.64 14.79 -4.71
N THR A 202 3.72 15.73 -4.44
CA THR A 202 3.73 16.54 -3.21
C THR A 202 3.50 15.66 -1.97
N GLY A 203 2.54 14.73 -2.02
CA GLY A 203 2.29 13.76 -0.95
C GLY A 203 3.50 12.85 -0.69
N GLU A 204 4.09 12.28 -1.73
CA GLU A 204 5.29 11.44 -1.61
C GLU A 204 6.50 12.22 -1.06
N LEU A 205 6.66 13.48 -1.45
CA LEU A 205 7.73 14.34 -0.93
C LEU A 205 7.51 14.64 0.56
N ALA A 206 6.28 14.99 0.96
CA ALA A 206 5.94 15.19 2.37
C ALA A 206 6.20 13.93 3.20
N ALA A 207 5.81 12.75 2.70
CA ALA A 207 6.06 11.47 3.35
C ALA A 207 7.55 11.24 3.64
N ARG A 208 8.40 11.52 2.65
CA ARG A 208 9.87 11.35 2.78
C ARG A 208 10.46 12.30 3.83
N LEU A 209 10.01 13.56 3.85
CA LEU A 209 10.46 14.53 4.85
C LEU A 209 10.10 14.07 6.27
N ILE A 210 8.84 13.68 6.48
CA ILE A 210 8.36 13.18 7.76
C ILE A 210 9.09 11.91 8.18
N ALA A 211 9.29 10.96 7.26
CA ALA A 211 10.03 9.72 7.54
C ALA A 211 11.49 9.99 7.95
N GLY A 212 12.15 10.95 7.28
CA GLY A 212 13.51 11.37 7.61
C GLY A 212 13.64 11.95 9.03
N GLU A 213 12.66 12.74 9.45
CA GLU A 213 12.64 13.36 10.78
C GLU A 213 12.24 12.35 11.89
N THR A 214 11.30 11.45 11.62
CA THR A 214 10.73 10.54 12.64
C THR A 214 11.39 9.17 12.71
N GLY A 215 12.30 8.86 11.79
CA GLY A 215 12.87 7.53 11.60
C GLY A 215 11.86 6.48 11.11
N GLY A 216 10.73 6.93 10.55
CA GLY A 216 9.67 6.08 9.98
C GLY A 216 9.99 5.59 8.56
N VAL A 217 9.00 4.94 7.93
CA VAL A 217 9.09 4.43 6.55
C VAL A 217 8.04 5.13 5.69
N ALA A 218 8.50 5.92 4.73
CA ALA A 218 7.63 6.56 3.75
C ALA A 218 7.09 5.54 2.74
N GLN A 219 5.79 5.60 2.48
CA GLN A 219 5.07 4.73 1.56
C GLN A 219 4.25 5.55 0.57
N ASP A 220 4.08 5.06 -0.66
CA ASP A 220 3.12 5.63 -1.60
C ASP A 220 1.67 5.27 -1.21
N ARG A 221 0.69 5.77 -1.96
CA ARG A 221 -0.74 5.45 -1.77
C ARG A 221 -1.06 3.95 -1.73
N ASP A 222 -0.22 3.15 -2.39
CA ASP A 222 -0.36 1.70 -2.50
C ASP A 222 0.40 0.99 -1.37
N GLY A 223 0.97 1.71 -0.40
CA GLY A 223 1.74 1.15 0.72
C GLY A 223 3.14 0.64 0.35
N PHE A 224 3.68 1.00 -0.82
CA PHE A 224 5.02 0.61 -1.25
C PHE A 224 6.04 1.60 -0.71
N ARG A 225 7.15 1.07 -0.20
CA ARG A 225 8.23 1.93 0.29
C ARG A 225 8.72 2.86 -0.82
N LEU A 226 8.67 4.15 -0.54
CA LEU A 226 9.28 5.16 -1.40
C LEU A 226 10.80 5.00 -1.31
N PRO A 227 11.52 4.91 -2.45
CA PRO A 227 12.98 4.80 -2.45
C PRO A 227 13.59 6.01 -1.74
N ASP A 228 14.69 5.87 -1.01
CA ASP A 228 15.35 7.05 -0.44
C ASP A 228 15.85 7.96 -1.58
N ARG A 229 15.92 9.29 -1.36
CA ARG A 229 16.26 10.29 -2.41
C ARG A 229 17.57 9.98 -3.16
N ASP A 230 18.47 9.22 -2.54
CA ASP A 230 19.78 8.83 -3.09
C ASP A 230 19.79 7.48 -3.80
N THR A 231 18.64 6.81 -3.94
CA THR A 231 18.55 5.54 -4.68
C THR A 231 18.33 5.86 -6.17
N PRO A 232 19.29 5.59 -7.06
CA PRO A 232 19.10 5.85 -8.48
C PRO A 232 17.90 5.03 -9.01
N PRO A 233 17.11 5.58 -9.96
CA PRO A 233 16.07 4.81 -10.60
C PRO A 233 16.70 3.58 -11.26
N HIS A 234 16.22 2.40 -10.87
CA HIS A 234 16.58 1.16 -11.55
C HIS A 234 16.00 1.25 -12.96
N THR A 235 16.83 1.59 -13.94
CA THR A 235 16.51 1.36 -15.35
C THR A 235 16.43 -0.16 -15.51
N PRO A 236 15.30 -0.74 -15.91
CA PRO A 236 15.30 -2.13 -16.34
C PRO A 236 16.13 -2.19 -17.62
N ASP A 237 17.18 -3.01 -17.62
CA ASP A 237 17.87 -3.37 -18.85
C ASP A 237 16.84 -4.06 -19.76
N LEU A 238 16.59 -3.44 -20.91
CA LEU A 238 15.76 -3.97 -22.00
C LEU A 238 16.48 -5.10 -22.74
#